data_AF-A0A8T7LD75-F1
#
_entry.id   AF-A0A8T7LD75-F1
#
_cell.length_a   1.000
_cell.length_b   1.000
_cell.length_c   1.000
_cell.angle_alpha   90.00
_cell.angle_beta   90.00
_cell.angle_gamma   90.00
#
_symmetry.space_group_name_H-M   'P 1'
#
loop_
_entity.id
_entity.type
_entity.pdbx_description
1 polymer ?
#
loop_
_entity_poly.entity_id
_entity_poly.type
_entity_poly.pdbx_seq_one_letter_code
_entity_poly.pdbx_strand_id
1 'polypeptide(L)'
;MRRYHSPKDYLDAARDPATPADELRLLASSVYDFVRLAVAEHPHTEAHVLVGLIPQRIESWHEQRLAYALARRSNMPAQALSILAERLPPLLNRGRNRGNGFQAGIALCNHPDTPIDAIQTMLAKASVSTDFRRALAREATRVDVLLLLLNDPSVVVQKRARERLTTWEHESGANNIV
;
A
#
# COMPACT_ATOMS: atom_id res chain seq x y z
N MET A 1 27.65 15.94 20.38
CA MET A 1 26.44 16.79 20.34
C MET A 1 25.29 15.95 19.81
N ARG A 2 24.09 16.03 20.42
CA ARG A 2 22.89 15.45 19.79
C ARG A 2 22.56 16.32 18.58
N ARG A 3 22.45 15.70 17.39
CA ARG A 3 22.19 16.41 16.13
C ARG A 3 20.80 17.09 16.10
N TYR A 4 19.85 16.51 16.83
CA TYR A 4 18.47 16.99 16.93
C TYR A 4 18.10 17.20 18.39
N HIS A 5 17.42 18.31 18.68
CA HIS A 5 17.08 18.75 20.03
C HIS A 5 15.57 18.77 20.26
N SER A 6 14.77 18.76 19.19
CA SER A 6 13.31 18.74 19.25
C SER A 6 12.70 17.74 18.25
N PRO A 7 11.48 17.24 18.47
CA PRO A 7 10.77 16.40 17.49
C PRO A 7 10.60 17.09 16.13
N LYS A 8 10.54 18.43 16.11
CA LYS A 8 10.48 19.24 14.89
C LYS A 8 11.78 19.10 14.08
N ASP A 9 12.94 19.12 14.73
CA ASP A 9 14.23 19.00 14.04
C ASP A 9 14.34 17.66 13.30
N TYR A 10 13.86 16.57 13.91
CA TYR A 10 13.80 15.26 13.24
C TYR A 10 12.88 15.29 12.02
N LEU A 11 11.73 15.96 12.12
CA LEU A 11 10.78 16.06 11.02
C LEU A 11 11.29 16.94 9.88
N ASP A 12 11.93 18.06 10.21
CA ASP A 12 12.54 18.95 9.22
C ASP A 12 13.62 18.20 8.42
N ALA A 13 14.51 17.46 9.11
CA ALA A 13 15.50 16.63 8.45
C ALA A 13 14.85 15.53 7.58
N ALA A 14 13.85 14.80 8.10
CA ALA A 14 13.17 13.75 7.34
C ALA A 14 12.42 14.26 6.10
N ARG A 15 12.11 15.56 6.02
CA ARG A 15 11.43 16.19 4.88
C ARG A 15 12.35 16.90 3.92
N ASP A 16 13.58 17.22 4.34
CA ASP A 16 14.54 17.91 3.49
C ASP A 16 15.01 16.97 2.37
N PRO A 17 14.73 17.27 1.09
CA PRO A 17 15.15 16.45 -0.05
C PRO A 17 16.66 16.24 -0.16
N ALA A 18 17.46 17.14 0.46
CA ALA A 18 18.92 17.06 0.49
C ALA A 18 19.44 16.13 1.60
N THR A 19 18.57 15.57 2.44
CA THR A 19 18.97 14.68 3.52
C THR A 19 19.58 13.39 2.97
N PRO A 20 20.82 13.06 3.38
CA PRO A 20 21.54 11.91 2.86
C PRO A 20 20.96 10.59 3.36
N ALA A 21 21.22 9.52 2.62
CA ALA A 21 20.62 8.20 2.86
C ALA A 21 20.96 7.61 4.24
N ASP A 22 22.18 7.82 4.74
CA ASP A 22 22.61 7.40 6.07
C ASP A 22 21.82 8.09 7.19
N GLU A 23 21.48 9.37 7.00
CA GLU A 23 20.63 10.12 7.92
C GLU A 23 19.18 9.64 7.87
N LEU A 24 18.64 9.33 6.69
CA LEU A 24 17.30 8.73 6.55
C LEU A 24 17.22 7.37 7.28
N ARG A 25 18.28 6.54 7.23
CA ARG A 25 18.36 5.28 7.99
C ARG A 25 18.23 5.52 9.50
N LEU A 26 18.94 6.53 10.03
CA LEU A 26 18.83 6.91 11.43
C LEU A 26 17.42 7.38 11.77
N LEU A 27 16.84 8.26 10.94
CA LEU A 27 15.51 8.82 11.14
C LEU A 27 14.40 7.76 11.05
N ALA A 28 14.61 6.68 10.28
CA ALA A 28 13.66 5.55 10.20
C ALA A 28 13.43 4.86 11.55
N SER A 29 14.42 4.91 12.45
CA SER A 29 14.33 4.38 13.81
C SER A 29 13.78 5.39 14.84
N SER A 30 13.26 6.53 14.38
CA SER A 30 12.68 7.55 15.26
C SER A 30 11.49 7.03 16.05
N VAL A 31 11.41 7.44 17.33
CA VAL A 31 10.27 7.17 18.21
C VAL A 31 9.01 7.91 17.76
N TYR A 32 9.14 8.95 16.93
CA TYR A 32 8.03 9.76 16.45
C TYR A 32 7.45 9.21 15.15
N ASP A 33 6.19 8.78 15.18
CA ASP A 33 5.51 8.18 14.03
C ASP A 33 5.50 9.10 12.79
N PHE A 34 5.33 10.40 12.99
CA PHE A 34 5.33 11.38 11.89
C PHE A 34 6.70 11.53 11.23
N VAL A 35 7.80 11.25 11.96
CA VAL A 35 9.15 11.22 11.37
C VAL A 35 9.31 9.96 10.53
N ARG A 36 8.91 8.78 11.06
CA ARG A 36 8.95 7.52 10.28
C ARG A 36 8.09 7.60 9.01
N LEU A 37 6.93 8.25 9.09
CA LEU A 37 6.10 8.55 7.93
C LEU A 37 6.81 9.46 6.92
N ALA A 38 7.44 10.55 7.38
CA ALA A 38 8.19 11.44 6.49
C ALA A 38 9.34 10.69 5.79
N VAL A 39 10.05 9.81 6.50
CA VAL A 39 11.07 8.94 5.90
C VAL A 39 10.46 8.00 4.86
N ALA A 40 9.30 7.39 5.13
CA ALA A 40 8.61 6.55 4.13
C ALA A 40 8.16 7.33 2.89
N GLU A 41 7.80 8.61 3.03
CA GLU A 41 7.38 9.50 1.94
C GLU A 41 8.59 10.13 1.20
N HIS A 42 9.79 10.09 1.77
CA HIS A 42 10.97 10.76 1.22
C HIS A 42 11.49 10.09 -0.07
N PRO A 43 11.72 10.83 -1.15
CA PRO A 43 12.02 10.27 -2.47
C PRO A 43 13.29 9.42 -2.49
N HIS A 44 14.31 9.78 -1.70
CA HIS A 44 15.59 9.09 -1.67
C HIS A 44 15.70 7.98 -0.61
N THR A 45 14.61 7.61 0.07
CA THR A 45 14.66 6.51 1.04
C THR A 45 14.88 5.18 0.31
N GLU A 46 15.94 4.48 0.72
CA GLU A 46 16.34 3.22 0.14
C GLU A 46 15.35 2.10 0.45
N ALA A 47 15.22 1.14 -0.47
CA ALA A 47 14.27 0.03 -0.37
C ALA A 47 14.39 -0.74 0.96
N HIS A 48 15.60 -1.05 1.42
CA HIS A 48 15.80 -1.81 2.67
C HIS A 48 15.33 -1.03 3.92
N VAL A 49 15.41 0.31 3.88
CA VAL A 49 14.90 1.17 4.96
C VAL A 49 13.38 1.14 4.96
N LEU A 50 12.75 1.21 3.78
CA LEU A 50 11.30 1.07 3.65
C LEU A 50 10.82 -0.28 4.21
N VAL A 51 11.56 -1.37 3.99
CA VAL A 51 11.23 -2.69 4.57
C VAL A 51 11.23 -2.63 6.09
N GLY A 52 12.26 -2.01 6.69
CA GLY A 52 12.39 -1.85 8.14
C GLY A 52 11.31 -0.97 8.77
N LEU A 53 10.60 -0.15 7.98
CA LEU A 53 9.50 0.68 8.44
C LEU A 53 8.17 -0.06 8.54
N ILE A 54 8.05 -1.28 8.00
CA ILE A 54 6.80 -2.06 8.08
C ILE A 54 6.57 -2.46 9.54
N PRO A 55 5.47 -2.02 10.17
CA PRO A 55 5.21 -2.38 11.55
C PRO A 55 4.79 -3.85 11.65
N GLN A 56 5.14 -4.49 12.77
CA GLN A 56 4.80 -5.90 13.03
C GLN A 56 3.29 -6.14 13.05
N ARG A 57 2.52 -5.15 13.50
CA ARG A 57 1.05 -5.08 13.48
C ARG A 57 0.63 -3.66 13.14
N ILE A 58 -0.51 -3.49 12.50
CA ILE A 58 -1.04 -2.18 12.11
C ILE A 58 -2.30 -1.93 12.93
N GLU A 59 -2.18 -1.13 13.99
CA GLU A 59 -3.24 -0.92 14.97
C GLU A 59 -3.66 0.55 15.03
N SER A 60 -2.68 1.47 14.98
CA SER A 60 -2.92 2.91 15.08
C SER A 60 -3.26 3.55 13.74
N TRP A 61 -3.84 4.76 13.79
CA TRP A 61 -4.07 5.56 12.57
C TRP A 61 -2.75 5.93 11.87
N HIS A 62 -1.69 6.19 12.64
CA HIS A 62 -0.36 6.53 12.09
C HIS A 62 0.27 5.33 11.37
N GLU A 63 0.17 4.13 11.93
CA GLU A 63 0.66 2.91 11.28
C GLU A 63 -0.13 2.59 10.01
N GLN A 64 -1.44 2.82 10.01
CA GLN A 64 -2.24 2.68 8.80
C GLN A 64 -1.83 3.68 7.72
N ARG A 65 -1.52 4.93 8.12
CA ARG A 65 -1.01 5.96 7.20
C ARG A 65 0.36 5.59 6.65
N LEU A 66 1.24 5.05 7.50
CA LEU A 66 2.55 4.55 7.10
C LEU A 66 2.42 3.39 6.10
N ALA A 67 1.56 2.42 6.38
CA ALA A 67 1.27 1.31 5.48
C ALA A 67 0.78 1.79 4.10
N TYR A 68 -0.09 2.81 4.07
CA TYR A 68 -0.56 3.41 2.82
C TYR A 68 0.58 4.12 2.05
N ALA A 69 1.44 4.85 2.75
CA ALA A 69 2.61 5.49 2.13
C ALA A 69 3.54 4.45 1.51
N LEU A 70 3.86 3.37 2.26
CA LEU A 70 4.72 2.28 1.80
C LEU A 70 4.14 1.54 0.58
N ALA A 71 2.84 1.21 0.59
CA ALA A 71 2.18 0.53 -0.53
C ALA A 71 2.18 1.32 -1.84
N ARG A 72 2.38 2.64 -1.79
CA ARG A 72 2.45 3.53 -2.96
C ARG A 72 3.86 3.78 -3.47
N ARG A 73 4.88 3.28 -2.77
CA ARG A 73 6.28 3.46 -3.15
C ARG A 73 6.61 2.57 -4.33
N SER A 74 6.83 3.17 -5.49
CA SER A 74 7.25 2.45 -6.72
C SER A 74 8.55 1.65 -6.55
N ASN A 75 9.38 1.98 -5.57
CA ASN A 75 10.62 1.28 -5.25
C ASN A 75 10.47 0.24 -4.13
N MET A 76 9.24 -0.15 -3.76
CA MET A 76 9.00 -1.15 -2.73
C MET A 76 9.30 -2.55 -3.26
N PRO A 77 10.22 -3.31 -2.64
CA PRO A 77 10.55 -4.65 -3.11
C PRO A 77 9.39 -5.61 -2.88
N ALA A 78 9.21 -6.56 -3.80
CA ALA A 78 8.13 -7.56 -3.78
C ALA A 78 8.01 -8.29 -2.43
N GLN A 79 9.13 -8.68 -1.81
CA GLN A 79 9.13 -9.34 -0.50
C GLN A 79 8.48 -8.47 0.59
N ALA A 80 8.73 -7.16 0.56
CA ALA A 80 8.19 -6.25 1.55
C ALA A 80 6.69 -5.97 1.31
N LEU A 81 6.26 -5.97 0.05
CA LEU A 81 4.84 -5.96 -0.30
C LEU A 81 4.14 -7.23 0.19
N SER A 82 4.77 -8.41 0.09
CA SER A 82 4.23 -9.65 0.68
C SER A 82 4.09 -9.55 2.19
N ILE A 83 5.11 -9.04 2.89
CA ILE A 83 5.02 -8.80 4.35
C ILE A 83 3.84 -7.87 4.65
N LEU A 84 3.69 -6.77 3.91
CA LEU A 84 2.59 -5.84 4.12
C LEU A 84 1.22 -6.49 3.87
N ALA A 85 1.11 -7.35 2.84
CA ALA A 85 -0.10 -8.12 2.54
C ALA A 85 -0.49 -9.07 3.68
N GLU A 86 0.46 -9.58 4.45
CA GLU A 86 0.18 -10.39 5.65
C GLU A 86 -0.41 -9.56 6.80
N ARG A 87 -0.04 -8.28 6.91
CA ARG A 87 -0.41 -7.42 8.06
C ARG A 87 -1.70 -6.63 7.87
N LEU A 88 -2.10 -6.39 6.62
CA LEU A 88 -3.29 -5.60 6.30
C LEU A 88 -4.67 -6.27 6.57
N PRO A 89 -4.87 -7.60 6.50
CA PRO A 89 -6.22 -8.20 6.58
C PRO A 89 -7.13 -7.72 7.71
N PRO A 90 -6.66 -7.51 8.96
CA PRO A 90 -7.51 -7.02 10.05
C PRO A 90 -8.15 -5.64 9.79
N LEU A 91 -7.60 -4.86 8.85
CA LEU A 91 -8.06 -3.51 8.51
C LEU A 91 -9.01 -3.49 7.30
N LEU A 92 -9.05 -4.58 6.53
CA LEU A 92 -9.82 -4.69 5.28
C LEU A 92 -11.29 -5.15 5.53
N ASN A 93 -11.74 -5.07 6.78
CA ASN A 93 -13.13 -5.27 7.18
C ASN A 93 -13.91 -3.96 7.36
N ARG A 94 -13.22 -2.81 7.45
CA ARG A 94 -13.85 -1.53 7.77
C ARG A 94 -14.48 -0.93 6.52
N GLY A 95 -15.73 -1.30 6.28
CA GLY A 95 -16.58 -0.65 5.28
C GLY A 95 -16.75 0.85 5.51
N ARG A 96 -17.37 1.53 4.54
CA ARG A 96 -17.73 2.97 4.44
C ARG A 96 -16.68 4.05 4.74
N ASN A 97 -15.85 3.94 5.77
CA ASN A 97 -14.91 5.01 6.15
C ASN A 97 -13.57 4.97 5.41
N ARG A 98 -13.34 3.95 4.55
CA ARG A 98 -12.16 3.76 3.66
C ARG A 98 -10.88 4.39 4.20
N GLY A 99 -10.55 4.09 5.46
CA GLY A 99 -9.42 4.71 6.16
C GLY A 99 -8.09 4.33 5.52
N ASN A 100 -6.99 4.86 6.05
CA ASN A 100 -5.66 4.62 5.49
C ASN A 100 -5.35 3.11 5.32
N GLY A 101 -5.78 2.24 6.25
CA GLY A 101 -5.59 0.79 6.10
C GLY A 101 -6.33 0.18 4.91
N PHE A 102 -7.53 0.67 4.61
CA PHE A 102 -8.30 0.26 3.43
C PHE A 102 -7.58 0.71 2.15
N GLN A 103 -7.13 1.97 2.11
CA GLN A 103 -6.40 2.52 0.98
C GLN A 103 -5.04 1.85 0.77
N ALA A 104 -4.37 1.45 1.86
CA ALA A 104 -3.15 0.64 1.80
C ALA A 104 -3.39 -0.69 1.09
N GLY A 105 -4.52 -1.36 1.37
CA GLY A 105 -4.90 -2.58 0.67
C GLY A 105 -5.14 -2.37 -0.83
N ILE A 106 -5.85 -1.31 -1.22
CA ILE A 106 -6.09 -0.99 -2.64
C ILE A 106 -4.76 -0.67 -3.34
N ALA A 107 -3.93 0.19 -2.74
CA ALA A 107 -2.63 0.56 -3.28
C ALA A 107 -1.72 -0.67 -3.43
N LEU A 108 -1.67 -1.55 -2.42
CA LEU A 108 -0.89 -2.78 -2.46
C LEU A 108 -1.33 -3.71 -3.59
N CYS A 109 -2.64 -3.92 -3.77
CA CYS A 109 -3.13 -4.74 -4.86
C CYS A 109 -2.85 -4.12 -6.24
N ASN A 110 -2.75 -2.80 -6.34
CA ASN A 110 -2.47 -2.08 -7.59
C ASN A 110 -0.98 -1.90 -7.87
N HIS A 111 -0.12 -2.11 -6.87
CA HIS A 111 1.31 -1.97 -7.03
C HIS A 111 1.84 -3.04 -8.00
N PRO A 112 2.62 -2.68 -9.03
CA PRO A 112 3.06 -3.62 -10.07
C PRO A 112 3.89 -4.79 -9.51
N ASP A 113 4.74 -4.52 -8.51
CA ASP A 113 5.63 -5.54 -7.93
C ASP A 113 5.00 -6.38 -6.82
N THR A 114 3.71 -6.18 -6.49
CA THR A 114 3.06 -7.05 -5.48
C THR A 114 2.81 -8.43 -6.10
N PRO A 115 3.35 -9.51 -5.52
CA PRO A 115 3.11 -10.86 -6.04
C PRO A 115 1.62 -11.23 -6.00
N ILE A 116 1.13 -11.86 -7.07
CA ILE A 116 -0.30 -12.19 -7.21
C ILE A 116 -0.75 -13.24 -6.19
N ASP A 117 0.13 -14.16 -5.81
CA ASP A 117 -0.09 -15.17 -4.77
C ASP A 117 -0.21 -14.56 -3.37
N ALA A 118 0.54 -13.50 -3.08
CA ALA A 118 0.40 -12.72 -1.85
C ALA A 118 -0.98 -12.03 -1.80
N ILE A 119 -1.44 -11.44 -2.91
CA ILE A 119 -2.78 -10.85 -3.02
C ILE A 119 -3.84 -11.94 -2.81
N GLN A 120 -3.75 -13.06 -3.51
CA GLN A 120 -4.68 -14.18 -3.39
C GLN A 120 -4.77 -14.70 -1.94
N THR A 121 -3.62 -14.90 -1.29
CA THR A 121 -3.56 -15.36 0.10
C THR A 121 -4.17 -14.34 1.06
N MET A 122 -3.94 -13.05 0.84
CA MET A 122 -4.54 -11.97 1.62
C MET A 122 -6.07 -11.95 1.46
N LEU A 123 -6.58 -11.96 0.23
CA LEU A 123 -8.01 -11.91 -0.07
C LEU A 123 -8.80 -13.13 0.41
N ALA A 124 -8.13 -14.27 0.58
CA ALA A 124 -8.71 -15.50 1.11
C ALA A 124 -8.92 -15.47 2.65
N LYS A 125 -8.31 -14.52 3.38
CA LYS A 125 -8.50 -14.43 4.83
C LYS A 125 -9.93 -14.01 5.16
N ALA A 126 -10.55 -14.71 6.12
CA ALA A 126 -11.92 -14.43 6.57
C ALA A 126 -12.11 -13.00 7.12
N SER A 127 -11.04 -12.34 7.56
CA SER A 127 -11.05 -10.94 7.99
C SER A 127 -11.20 -9.93 6.85
N VAL A 128 -10.94 -10.32 5.59
CA VAL A 128 -11.10 -9.44 4.44
C VAL A 128 -12.56 -9.44 3.99
N SER A 129 -13.20 -8.28 4.04
CA SER A 129 -14.61 -8.16 3.72
C SER A 129 -14.88 -8.27 2.21
N THR A 130 -16.06 -8.79 1.87
CA THR A 130 -16.60 -8.71 0.50
C THR A 130 -16.69 -7.26 0.01
N ASP A 131 -16.92 -6.31 0.91
CA ASP A 131 -16.92 -4.87 0.58
C ASP A 131 -15.57 -4.37 0.10
N PHE A 132 -14.48 -4.78 0.74
CA PHE A 132 -13.12 -4.48 0.28
C PHE A 132 -12.87 -5.10 -1.10
N ARG A 133 -13.15 -6.40 -1.27
CA ARG A 133 -12.96 -7.10 -2.56
C ARG A 133 -13.77 -6.47 -3.69
N ARG A 134 -14.99 -6.02 -3.40
CA ARG A 134 -15.84 -5.28 -4.34
C ARG A 134 -15.27 -3.91 -4.69
N ALA A 135 -14.70 -3.18 -3.72
CA ALA A 135 -14.04 -1.91 -3.98
C ALA A 135 -12.79 -2.11 -4.84
N LEU A 136 -11.98 -3.12 -4.50
CA LEU A 136 -10.83 -3.51 -5.29
C LEU A 136 -11.23 -3.85 -6.74
N ALA A 137 -12.29 -4.62 -6.96
CA ALA A 137 -12.78 -4.92 -8.30
C ALA A 137 -13.12 -3.67 -9.14
N ARG A 138 -13.49 -2.56 -8.50
CA ARG A 138 -13.78 -1.27 -9.18
C ARG A 138 -12.53 -0.44 -9.43
N GLU A 139 -11.57 -0.53 -8.52
CA GLU A 139 -10.41 0.37 -8.46
C GLU A 139 -9.11 -0.30 -8.92
N ALA A 140 -9.15 -1.60 -9.21
CA ALA A 140 -7.99 -2.35 -9.65
C ALA A 140 -7.43 -1.76 -10.96
N THR A 141 -6.12 -1.60 -11.00
CA THR A 141 -5.33 -1.13 -12.15
C THR A 141 -4.58 -2.27 -12.85
N ARG A 142 -4.57 -3.46 -12.25
CA ARG A 142 -3.88 -4.65 -12.77
C ARG A 142 -4.85 -5.71 -13.29
N VAL A 143 -4.57 -6.24 -14.48
CA VAL A 143 -5.38 -7.28 -15.14
C VAL A 143 -5.38 -8.59 -14.38
N ASP A 144 -4.22 -9.05 -13.91
CA ASP A 144 -4.11 -10.28 -13.13
C ASP A 144 -4.95 -10.25 -11.83
N VAL A 145 -5.04 -9.10 -11.17
CA VAL A 145 -5.92 -8.90 -10.01
C VAL A 145 -7.38 -8.97 -10.39
N LEU A 146 -7.79 -8.39 -11.52
CA LEU A 146 -9.18 -8.52 -11.99
C LEU A 146 -9.52 -9.97 -12.36
N LEU A 147 -8.60 -10.69 -13.02
CA LEU A 147 -8.76 -12.12 -13.34
C LEU A 147 -8.87 -12.97 -12.07
N LEU A 148 -8.10 -12.66 -11.03
CA LEU A 148 -8.23 -13.29 -9.72
C LEU A 148 -9.64 -13.06 -9.15
N LEU A 149 -10.17 -11.84 -9.22
CA LEU A 149 -11.49 -11.48 -8.70
C LEU A 149 -12.67 -12.02 -9.52
N LEU A 150 -12.46 -12.43 -10.77
CA LEU A 150 -13.48 -13.17 -11.54
C LEU A 150 -13.80 -14.53 -10.92
N ASN A 151 -12.89 -15.07 -10.09
CA ASN A 151 -13.07 -16.32 -9.36
C ASN A 151 -13.47 -16.08 -7.89
N ASP A 152 -13.83 -14.85 -7.51
CA ASP A 152 -14.23 -14.52 -6.13
C ASP A 152 -15.52 -15.26 -5.74
N PRO A 153 -15.68 -15.74 -4.48
CA PRO A 153 -16.92 -16.38 -4.05
C PRO A 153 -18.19 -15.52 -4.18
N SER A 154 -18.05 -14.19 -4.20
CA SER A 154 -19.16 -13.26 -4.34
C SER A 154 -19.43 -12.90 -5.80
N VAL A 155 -20.62 -13.25 -6.29
CA VAL A 155 -21.11 -12.86 -7.63
C VAL A 155 -21.07 -11.34 -7.84
N VAL A 156 -21.27 -10.55 -6.80
CA VAL A 156 -21.19 -9.08 -6.88
C VAL A 156 -19.77 -8.62 -7.19
N VAL A 157 -18.75 -9.25 -6.58
CA VAL A 157 -17.33 -8.96 -6.84
C VAL A 157 -16.98 -9.38 -8.27
N GLN A 158 -17.35 -10.60 -8.67
CA GLN A 158 -17.12 -11.10 -10.03
C GLN A 158 -17.72 -10.16 -11.09
N LYS A 159 -18.98 -9.72 -10.90
CA LYS A 159 -19.66 -8.79 -11.81
C LYS A 159 -18.90 -7.47 -11.93
N ARG A 160 -18.43 -6.89 -10.81
CA ARG A 160 -17.65 -5.65 -10.84
C ARG A 160 -16.31 -5.82 -11.52
N ALA A 161 -15.62 -6.94 -11.30
CA ALA A 161 -14.36 -7.22 -11.96
C ALA A 161 -14.53 -7.33 -13.48
N ARG A 162 -15.60 -7.97 -13.94
CA ARG A 162 -15.97 -8.06 -15.35
C ARG A 162 -16.25 -6.69 -15.97
N GLU A 163 -17.07 -5.87 -15.31
CA GLU A 163 -17.37 -4.49 -15.76
C GLU A 163 -16.10 -3.64 -15.90
N ARG A 164 -15.14 -3.79 -14.98
CA ARG A 164 -13.87 -3.05 -15.05
C ARG A 164 -12.99 -3.52 -16.20
N LEU A 165 -12.90 -4.84 -16.43
CA LEU A 165 -12.17 -5.42 -17.57
C LEU A 165 -12.73 -4.95 -18.91
N THR A 166 -14.06 -4.98 -19.09
CA THR A 166 -14.68 -4.50 -20.34
C THR A 166 -14.41 -3.02 -20.56
N THR A 167 -14.39 -2.21 -19.49
CA THR A 167 -14.06 -0.78 -19.59
C THR A 167 -12.63 -0.57 -20.11
N TRP A 168 -11.66 -1.40 -19.68
CA TRP A 168 -10.30 -1.33 -20.19
C TRP A 168 -10.14 -1.71 -21.65
N GLU A 169 -10.88 -2.71 -22.12
CA GLU A 169 -10.86 -3.10 -23.53
C GLU A 169 -11.32 -1.94 -24.42
N HIS A 170 -12.34 -1.20 -23.98
CA HIS A 170 -12.81 0.01 -24.66
C HIS A 170 -11.80 1.17 -24.57
N GLU A 171 -11.23 1.44 -23.39
CA GLU A 171 -10.22 2.49 -23.19
C GLU A 171 -8.94 2.23 -24.01
N SER A 172 -8.48 0.97 -24.06
CA SER A 172 -7.27 0.58 -24.78
C SER A 172 -7.49 0.48 -26.30
N GLY A 173 -8.69 0.05 -26.73
CA GLY A 173 -9.07 0.02 -28.14
C GLY A 173 -9.24 1.42 -28.75
N ALA A 174 -9.69 2.41 -27.96
CA ALA A 174 -9.78 3.80 -28.40
C ALA A 174 -8.41 4.48 -28.57
N ASN A 175 -7.40 4.06 -27.80
CA ASN A 175 -6.04 4.63 -27.85
C ASN A 175 -5.16 4.05 -28.98
N ASN A 176 -5.68 3.10 -29.77
CA ASN A 176 -4.98 2.47 -30.88
C ASN A 176 -5.50 2.94 -32.26
N ILE A 177 -6.26 4.04 -32.28
CA ILE A 177 -6.79 4.70 -33.48
C ILE A 177 -6.34 6.17 -33.49
N VAL A 178 -5.03 6.42 -33.54
CA VAL A 178 -4.43 7.69 -34.02
C VAL A 178 -3.10 7.40 -34.66
#